data_AF-A0A2I1IG78-F1
#
_entry.id   AF-A0A2I1IG78-F1
#
_cell.length_a   1.000
_cell.length_b   1.000
_cell.length_c   1.000
_cell.angle_alpha   90.00
_cell.angle_beta   90.00
_cell.angle_gamma   90.00
#
_symmetry.space_group_name_H-M   'P 1'
#
loop_
_entity.id
_entity.type
_entity.pdbx_description
1 polymer ?
#
loop_
_entity_poly.entity_id
_entity_poly.type
_entity_poly.pdbx_seq_one_letter_code
_entity_poly.pdbx_strand_id
1 'polypeptide(L)'
;MTQLCFATFAGAIQRALREDIDWWQANMATHSKTNKTFPTQAMAGQHYVTVRLLKWLLDRREVVDRNGDPLYVSDAVASNWMNQATEINAAIVRRIQRGDLDDEAENAFEEICRELITYKVNDLMTELHHLISNDEQVSTAQKKTLLALCKLKTIVNFLAHTFLYACCQTNKSRIVDLSTDDGWLINKADNICPMCRKKPLTITNGVGGTISQYEPVMLPTEPGGDEECRILVCAGCAKSKDLQPLLDDSEPTGWECLRSIHRDYLMLERVEAAFSFSNLQAEIRDVAEALVERPSDDLLTQSRPVNWQPLKVSAKIRDEHFVLRDQIAKLADTYYFYVKDQFSLLEDSGKRKFKTFQTRVSSFYDELSDATDDQVVIFEQTAAWIARSAEVSPNSNAALVIAAFFVQNCEVFDEIS
;
A
#
# COMPACT_ATOMS: atom_id res chain seq x y z
N MET A 1 -2.09 4.14 15.60
CA MET A 1 -2.52 5.51 15.98
C MET A 1 -3.97 5.50 16.41
N THR A 2 -4.27 5.75 17.68
CA THR A 2 -5.65 5.93 18.19
C THR A 2 -6.03 7.40 18.12
N GLN A 3 -7.14 7.72 17.48
CA GLN A 3 -7.65 9.09 17.36
C GLN A 3 -9.12 9.14 17.70
N LEU A 4 -9.54 10.20 18.40
CA LEU A 4 -10.93 10.58 18.48
C LEU A 4 -11.34 11.43 17.26
N CYS A 5 -12.20 10.88 16.41
CA CYS A 5 -12.92 11.59 15.36
C CYS A 5 -14.32 10.99 15.20
N PHE A 6 -15.17 11.57 14.35
CA PHE A 6 -16.53 11.06 14.11
C PHE A 6 -16.53 9.55 13.82
N ALA A 7 -15.62 9.09 12.97
CA ALA A 7 -15.55 7.70 12.52
C ALA A 7 -15.25 6.72 13.66
N THR A 8 -14.24 7.01 14.49
CA THR A 8 -13.86 6.13 15.61
C THR A 8 -14.90 6.15 16.72
N PHE A 9 -15.51 7.30 16.98
CA PHE A 9 -16.66 7.41 17.89
C PHE A 9 -17.85 6.58 17.38
N ALA A 10 -18.27 6.80 16.14
CA ALA A 10 -19.41 6.10 15.55
C ALA A 10 -19.15 4.60 15.43
N GLY A 11 -17.90 4.18 15.15
CA GLY A 11 -17.50 2.78 15.17
C GLY A 11 -17.62 2.13 16.55
N ALA A 12 -17.25 2.83 17.62
CA ALA A 12 -17.42 2.36 18.99
C ALA A 12 -18.92 2.20 19.33
N ILE A 13 -19.75 3.20 18.96
CA ILE A 13 -21.21 3.13 19.11
C ILE A 13 -21.78 1.95 18.32
N GLN A 14 -21.36 1.74 17.07
CA GLN A 14 -21.85 0.66 16.21
C GLN A 14 -21.71 -0.73 16.86
N ARG A 15 -20.62 -0.96 17.61
CA ARG A 15 -20.39 -2.23 18.33
C ARG A 15 -21.28 -2.43 19.55
N ALA A 16 -21.84 -1.34 20.10
CA ALA A 16 -22.63 -1.33 21.31
C ALA A 16 -24.12 -1.02 21.08
N LEU A 17 -24.51 -0.55 19.90
CA LEU A 17 -25.86 -0.15 19.55
C LEU A 17 -26.67 -1.34 19.01
N ARG A 18 -27.90 -1.51 19.51
CA ARG A 18 -28.87 -2.42 18.91
C ARG A 18 -29.52 -1.73 17.70
N GLU A 19 -29.54 -2.41 16.57
CA GLU A 19 -30.27 -1.93 15.39
C GLU A 19 -31.78 -2.09 15.59
N ASP A 20 -32.55 -1.05 15.28
CA ASP A 20 -34.01 -1.03 15.35
C ASP A 20 -34.61 -0.88 13.95
N ILE A 21 -35.35 -1.91 13.53
CA ILE A 21 -35.96 -2.01 12.21
C ILE A 21 -37.08 -0.98 12.03
N ASP A 22 -37.90 -0.79 13.06
CA ASP A 22 -39.05 0.09 13.00
C ASP A 22 -38.58 1.55 12.98
N TRP A 23 -37.56 1.87 13.80
CA TRP A 23 -36.91 3.16 13.75
C TRP A 23 -36.31 3.43 12.36
N TRP A 24 -35.58 2.47 11.79
CA TRP A 24 -34.98 2.62 10.46
C TRP A 24 -36.02 2.91 9.38
N GLN A 25 -37.09 2.12 9.33
CA GLN A 25 -38.16 2.29 8.35
C GLN A 25 -38.85 3.66 8.47
N ALA A 26 -39.09 4.12 9.71
CA ALA A 26 -39.73 5.42 9.96
C ALA A 26 -38.87 6.62 9.54
N ASN A 27 -37.54 6.48 9.54
CA ASN A 27 -36.62 7.61 9.41
C ASN A 27 -35.81 7.63 8.11
N MET A 28 -35.81 6.56 7.31
CA MET A 28 -35.00 6.47 6.10
C MET A 28 -35.56 7.18 4.87
N ALA A 29 -36.89 7.30 4.78
CA ALA A 29 -37.53 7.96 3.64
C ALA A 29 -37.11 9.45 3.51
N THR A 30 -36.70 10.10 4.60
CA THR A 30 -36.31 11.52 4.62
C THR A 30 -34.81 11.76 4.40
N HIS A 31 -33.97 10.72 4.51
CA HIS A 31 -32.50 10.88 4.48
C HIS A 31 -31.78 9.97 3.46
N SER A 32 -32.52 9.17 2.68
CA SER A 32 -32.02 8.34 1.57
C SER A 32 -32.85 8.55 0.29
N LYS A 33 -32.20 8.74 -0.87
CA LYS A 33 -32.86 8.90 -2.19
C LYS A 33 -33.38 7.58 -2.80
N THR A 34 -33.18 6.45 -2.12
CA THR A 34 -33.57 5.12 -2.61
C THR A 34 -34.40 4.40 -1.55
N ASN A 35 -35.52 3.79 -1.95
CA ASN A 35 -36.30 2.88 -1.12
C ASN A 35 -35.43 1.68 -0.76
N LYS A 36 -34.93 1.61 0.47
CA LYS A 36 -34.11 0.48 0.93
C LYS A 36 -34.89 -0.37 1.91
N THR A 37 -34.94 -1.67 1.62
CA THR A 37 -35.31 -2.69 2.59
C THR A 37 -34.32 -2.67 3.76
N PHE A 38 -34.80 -2.96 4.98
CA PHE A 38 -33.92 -3.08 6.14
C PHE A 38 -32.79 -4.05 5.81
N PRO A 39 -31.53 -3.67 6.05
CA PRO A 39 -30.40 -4.44 5.57
C PRO A 39 -30.29 -5.78 6.30
N THR A 40 -30.61 -6.86 5.59
CA THR A 40 -30.40 -8.22 6.06
C THR A 40 -28.92 -8.59 5.91
N GLN A 41 -28.26 -8.86 7.04
CA GLN A 41 -26.85 -9.26 7.22
C GLN A 41 -25.84 -8.11 7.30
N ALA A 42 -25.29 -7.89 8.50
CA ALA A 42 -23.96 -7.39 8.92
C ALA A 42 -23.22 -6.26 8.14
N MET A 43 -23.73 -5.78 7.02
CA MET A 43 -23.08 -4.86 6.08
C MET A 43 -23.83 -3.53 5.90
N ALA A 44 -24.69 -3.16 6.86
CA ALA A 44 -25.35 -1.85 6.84
C ALA A 44 -25.47 -1.15 8.20
N GLY A 45 -24.82 -1.69 9.24
CA GLY A 45 -24.71 -1.01 10.52
C GLY A 45 -23.99 0.34 10.41
N GLN A 46 -23.13 0.54 9.40
CA GLN A 46 -22.46 1.82 9.15
C GLN A 46 -23.43 2.93 8.72
N HIS A 47 -24.38 2.63 7.83
CA HIS A 47 -25.39 3.60 7.43
C HIS A 47 -26.38 3.84 8.57
N TYR A 48 -26.86 2.77 9.21
CA TYR A 48 -27.72 2.86 10.38
C TYR A 48 -27.12 3.76 11.47
N VAL A 49 -25.91 3.45 11.95
CA VAL A 49 -25.28 4.21 13.04
C VAL A 49 -25.01 5.66 12.64
N THR A 50 -24.58 5.90 11.40
CA THR A 50 -24.29 7.27 10.90
C THR A 50 -25.55 8.12 10.94
N VAL A 51 -26.65 7.62 10.37
CA VAL A 51 -27.90 8.39 10.36
C VAL A 51 -28.51 8.46 11.76
N ARG A 52 -28.44 7.40 12.56
CA ARG A 52 -28.97 7.41 13.94
C ARG A 52 -28.32 8.48 14.79
N LEU A 53 -26.99 8.63 14.68
CA LEU A 53 -26.23 9.65 15.39
C LEU A 53 -26.48 11.07 14.86
N LEU A 54 -26.73 11.23 13.56
CA LEU A 54 -26.80 12.54 12.90
C LEU A 54 -28.21 13.04 12.60
N LYS A 55 -29.25 12.21 12.71
CA LYS A 55 -30.61 12.55 12.28
C LYS A 55 -31.09 13.90 12.83
N TRP A 56 -30.94 14.10 14.14
CA TRP A 56 -31.37 15.32 14.83
C TRP A 56 -30.62 16.59 14.36
N LEU A 57 -29.47 16.43 13.70
CA LEU A 57 -28.76 17.50 12.99
C LEU A 57 -29.20 17.61 11.53
N LEU A 58 -29.40 16.50 10.84
CA LEU A 58 -29.84 16.45 9.44
C LEU A 58 -31.25 17.02 9.22
N ASP A 59 -32.11 16.93 10.23
CA ASP A 59 -33.47 17.50 10.21
C ASP A 59 -33.49 19.03 10.33
N ARG A 60 -32.34 19.67 10.60
CA ARG A 60 -32.26 21.12 10.80
C ARG A 60 -32.19 21.85 9.46
N ARG A 61 -32.97 22.93 9.35
CA ARG A 61 -33.04 23.74 8.12
C ARG A 61 -31.72 24.41 7.74
N GLU A 62 -30.82 24.61 8.70
CA GLU A 62 -29.50 25.20 8.42
C GLU A 62 -28.47 24.18 7.93
N VAL A 63 -28.77 22.87 8.01
CA VAL A 63 -27.86 21.79 7.60
C VAL A 63 -28.25 21.31 6.19
N VAL A 64 -27.78 22.07 5.21
CA VAL A 64 -28.08 21.86 3.79
C VAL A 64 -26.82 21.54 2.98
N ASP A 65 -27.01 20.95 1.81
CA ASP A 65 -25.95 20.71 0.84
C ASP A 65 -25.52 22.00 0.10
N ARG A 66 -24.65 21.88 -0.91
CA ARG A 66 -24.15 23.02 -1.68
C ARG A 66 -25.22 23.75 -2.50
N ASN A 67 -26.33 23.07 -2.80
CA ASN A 67 -27.44 23.60 -3.59
C ASN A 67 -28.55 24.19 -2.68
N GLY A 68 -28.41 24.06 -1.36
CA GLY A 68 -29.43 24.49 -0.40
C GLY A 68 -30.50 23.43 -0.13
N ASP A 69 -30.31 22.21 -0.63
CA ASP A 69 -31.22 21.08 -0.39
C ASP A 69 -30.90 20.39 0.94
N PRO A 70 -31.86 19.68 1.56
CA PRO A 70 -31.60 18.85 2.74
C PRO A 70 -30.43 17.89 2.53
N LEU A 71 -29.57 17.75 3.54
CA LEU A 71 -28.40 16.88 3.43
C LEU A 71 -28.82 15.40 3.50
N TYR A 72 -28.59 14.66 2.41
CA TYR A 72 -28.85 13.22 2.34
C TYR A 72 -27.59 12.40 2.60
N VAL A 73 -27.71 11.33 3.40
CA VAL A 73 -26.63 10.37 3.66
C VAL A 73 -26.93 9.10 2.90
N SER A 74 -26.08 8.74 1.92
CA SER A 74 -26.16 7.46 1.23
C SER A 74 -25.24 6.42 1.88
N ASP A 75 -25.36 5.14 1.51
CA ASP A 75 -24.44 4.09 1.98
C ASP A 75 -22.98 4.44 1.68
N ALA A 76 -22.72 5.03 0.51
CA ALA A 76 -21.38 5.43 0.11
C ALA A 76 -20.86 6.57 1.01
N VAL A 77 -21.72 7.56 1.33
CA VAL A 77 -21.37 8.65 2.24
C VAL A 77 -21.10 8.12 3.65
N ALA A 78 -22.01 7.30 4.18
CA ALA A 78 -21.86 6.70 5.50
C ALA A 78 -20.60 5.81 5.59
N SER A 79 -20.35 4.98 4.57
CA SER A 79 -19.14 4.16 4.48
C SER A 79 -17.88 5.03 4.44
N ASN A 80 -17.87 6.09 3.63
CA ASN A 80 -16.72 6.99 3.55
C ASN A 80 -16.45 7.71 4.88
N TRP A 81 -17.48 8.15 5.59
CA TRP A 81 -17.34 8.77 6.92
C TRP A 81 -16.87 7.76 7.97
N MET A 82 -17.49 6.58 8.04
CA MET A 82 -17.12 5.53 9.00
C MET A 82 -15.72 4.97 8.78
N ASN A 83 -15.23 4.98 7.54
CA ASN A 83 -13.89 4.51 7.18
C ASN A 83 -12.84 5.63 7.14
N GLN A 84 -13.16 6.86 7.58
CA GLN A 84 -12.26 8.02 7.55
C GLN A 84 -11.75 8.38 6.14
N ALA A 85 -12.46 7.96 5.09
CA ALA A 85 -12.07 8.24 3.70
C ALA A 85 -12.36 9.69 3.31
N THR A 86 -13.38 10.30 3.92
CA THR A 86 -13.73 11.70 3.75
C THR A 86 -14.16 12.30 5.08
N GLU A 87 -13.92 13.59 5.28
CA GLU A 87 -14.48 14.35 6.40
C GLU A 87 -16.02 14.30 6.41
N ILE A 88 -16.59 14.39 7.60
CA ILE A 88 -18.02 14.63 7.75
C ILE A 88 -18.39 15.96 7.08
N ASN A 89 -19.63 16.07 6.57
CA ASN A 89 -20.05 17.24 5.82
C ASN A 89 -19.84 18.54 6.63
N ALA A 90 -19.15 19.52 6.03
CA ALA A 90 -18.85 20.80 6.66
C ALA A 90 -20.09 21.59 7.12
N ALA A 91 -21.29 21.35 6.55
CA ALA A 91 -22.53 21.95 7.05
C ALA A 91 -22.87 21.49 8.48
N ILE A 92 -22.65 20.20 8.78
CA ILE A 92 -22.84 19.63 10.12
C ILE A 92 -21.83 20.25 11.09
N VAL A 93 -20.55 20.25 10.71
CA VAL A 93 -19.46 20.80 11.54
C VAL A 93 -19.69 22.27 11.86
N ARG A 94 -20.02 23.09 10.86
CA ARG A 94 -20.32 24.52 11.05
C ARG A 94 -21.52 24.76 11.96
N ARG A 95 -22.51 23.85 11.94
CA ARG A 95 -23.64 23.94 12.88
C ARG A 95 -23.17 23.65 14.30
N ILE A 96 -22.38 22.59 14.53
CA ILE A 96 -21.86 22.25 15.86
C ILE A 96 -20.95 23.36 16.41
N GLN A 97 -20.11 23.95 15.57
CA GLN A 97 -19.18 25.02 15.95
C GLN A 97 -19.84 26.31 16.48
N ARG A 98 -21.17 26.47 16.38
CA ARG A 98 -21.90 27.57 17.01
C ARG A 98 -21.96 27.45 18.54
N GLY A 99 -21.76 26.25 19.09
CA GLY A 99 -21.60 26.02 20.53
C GLY A 99 -22.90 26.10 21.35
N ASP A 100 -24.06 25.93 20.71
CA ASP A 100 -25.40 26.09 21.29
C ASP A 100 -26.24 24.82 21.14
N LEU A 101 -25.60 23.63 21.16
CA LEU A 101 -26.24 22.34 20.88
C LEU A 101 -26.11 21.30 21.99
N ASP A 102 -25.55 21.67 23.14
CA ASP A 102 -25.27 20.72 24.22
C ASP A 102 -26.56 20.05 24.73
N ASP A 103 -27.61 20.83 25.02
CA ASP A 103 -28.88 20.31 25.52
C ASP A 103 -29.58 19.41 24.49
N GLU A 104 -29.61 19.79 23.21
CA GLU A 104 -30.21 18.94 22.18
C GLU A 104 -29.39 17.68 21.88
N ALA A 105 -28.05 17.75 21.99
CA ALA A 105 -27.21 16.58 21.90
C ALA A 105 -27.49 15.62 23.05
N GLU A 106 -27.60 16.13 24.28
CA GLU A 106 -27.94 15.30 25.45
C GLU A 106 -29.32 14.62 25.29
N ASN A 107 -30.34 15.36 24.82
CA ASN A 107 -31.65 14.77 24.53
C ASN A 107 -31.59 13.67 23.45
N ALA A 108 -30.86 13.91 22.36
CA ALA A 108 -30.69 12.92 21.30
C ALA A 108 -29.95 11.66 21.82
N PHE A 109 -28.92 11.85 22.65
CA PHE A 109 -28.15 10.75 23.22
C PHE A 109 -28.88 10.02 24.35
N GLU A 110 -29.89 10.62 24.97
CA GLU A 110 -30.75 9.90 25.92
C GLU A 110 -31.50 8.76 25.22
N GLU A 111 -32.06 9.02 24.04
CA GLU A 111 -32.70 7.98 23.22
C GLU A 111 -31.71 6.91 22.76
N ILE A 112 -30.55 7.34 22.23
CA ILE A 112 -29.51 6.43 21.73
C ILE A 112 -28.97 5.55 22.87
N CYS A 113 -28.85 6.07 24.09
CA CYS A 113 -28.42 5.30 25.25
C CYS A 113 -29.41 4.18 25.63
N ARG A 114 -30.72 4.36 25.38
CA ARG A 114 -31.73 3.31 25.60
C ARG A 114 -31.61 2.17 24.58
N GLU A 115 -31.02 2.46 23.42
CA GLU A 115 -30.76 1.49 22.34
C GLU A 115 -29.43 0.73 22.54
N LEU A 116 -28.59 1.12 23.50
CA LEU A 116 -27.34 0.42 23.77
C LEU A 116 -27.59 -0.98 24.36
N ILE A 117 -26.76 -1.92 23.95
CA ILE A 117 -26.68 -3.28 24.51
C ILE A 117 -26.05 -3.16 25.89
N THR A 118 -26.81 -3.48 26.95
CA THR A 118 -26.41 -3.31 28.35
C THR A 118 -25.03 -3.90 28.67
N TYR A 119 -24.71 -5.08 28.14
CA TYR A 119 -23.43 -5.76 28.37
C TYR A 119 -22.25 -5.19 27.58
N LYS A 120 -22.49 -4.26 26.65
CA LYS A 120 -21.46 -3.58 25.84
C LYS A 120 -21.17 -2.16 26.31
N VAL A 121 -21.92 -1.64 27.27
CA VAL A 121 -21.75 -0.27 27.78
C VAL A 121 -20.35 -0.06 28.38
N ASN A 122 -19.86 -0.98 29.22
CA ASN A 122 -18.53 -0.84 29.80
C ASN A 122 -17.41 -0.93 28.74
N ASP A 123 -17.54 -1.83 27.77
CA ASP A 123 -16.60 -1.96 26.64
C ASP A 123 -16.53 -0.63 25.84
N LEU A 124 -17.70 -0.06 25.52
CA LEU A 124 -17.83 1.22 24.83
C LEU A 124 -17.16 2.36 25.62
N MET A 125 -17.44 2.46 26.92
CA MET A 125 -16.88 3.51 27.77
C MET A 125 -15.36 3.42 27.86
N THR A 126 -14.83 2.20 28.04
CA THR A 126 -13.38 1.94 28.06
C THR A 126 -12.74 2.28 26.72
N GLU A 127 -13.36 1.88 25.60
CA GLU A 127 -12.86 2.20 24.27
C GLU A 127 -12.78 3.72 24.04
N LEU A 128 -13.85 4.46 24.32
CA LEU A 128 -13.86 5.92 24.19
C LEU A 128 -12.88 6.60 25.15
N HIS A 129 -12.74 6.09 26.37
CA HIS A 129 -11.74 6.57 27.34
C HIS A 129 -10.32 6.43 26.76
N HIS A 130 -9.98 5.29 26.17
CA HIS A 130 -8.67 5.08 25.53
C HIS A 130 -8.48 6.00 24.31
N LEU A 131 -9.50 6.16 23.47
CA LEU A 131 -9.44 7.07 22.32
C LEU A 131 -9.15 8.51 22.76
N ILE A 132 -9.80 9.01 23.82
CA ILE A 132 -9.55 10.36 24.34
C ILE A 132 -8.16 10.46 25.00
N SER A 133 -7.81 9.49 25.83
CA SER A 133 -6.58 9.53 26.63
C SER A 133 -5.32 9.50 25.76
N ASN A 134 -5.33 8.66 24.73
CA ASN A 134 -4.18 8.39 23.87
C ASN A 134 -4.10 9.33 22.65
N ASP A 135 -5.05 10.24 22.44
CA ASP A 135 -5.00 11.17 21.31
C ASP A 135 -4.13 12.40 21.61
N GLU A 136 -2.97 12.50 20.98
CA GLU A 136 -2.01 13.60 21.16
C GLU A 136 -2.55 14.97 20.68
N GLN A 137 -3.52 15.00 19.77
CA GLN A 137 -4.07 16.25 19.23
C GLN A 137 -5.14 16.86 20.14
N VAL A 138 -5.70 16.08 21.06
CA VAL A 138 -6.66 16.56 22.04
C VAL A 138 -5.92 17.28 23.17
N SER A 139 -6.23 18.54 23.39
CA SER A 139 -5.56 19.33 24.44
C SER A 139 -5.77 18.72 25.83
N THR A 140 -4.80 18.87 26.73
CA THR A 140 -4.87 18.36 28.10
C THR A 140 -6.12 18.87 28.85
N ALA A 141 -6.51 20.13 28.61
CA ALA A 141 -7.72 20.71 29.18
C ALA A 141 -8.98 19.98 28.68
N GLN A 142 -9.07 19.72 27.37
CA GLN A 142 -10.22 19.03 26.78
C GLN A 142 -10.29 17.57 27.21
N LYS A 143 -9.14 16.86 27.29
CA LYS A 143 -9.09 15.51 27.86
C LYS A 143 -9.67 15.48 29.26
N LYS A 144 -9.26 16.40 30.12
CA LYS A 144 -9.75 16.49 31.50
C LYS A 144 -11.26 16.74 31.54
N THR A 145 -11.79 17.62 30.68
CA THR A 145 -13.23 17.91 30.60
C THR A 145 -14.03 16.67 30.18
N LEU A 146 -13.67 16.01 29.08
CA LEU A 146 -14.39 14.84 28.57
C LEU A 146 -14.28 13.64 29.53
N LEU A 147 -13.07 13.34 30.03
CA LEU A 147 -12.85 12.20 30.92
C LEU A 147 -13.50 12.38 32.30
N ALA A 148 -13.73 13.63 32.75
CA ALA A 148 -14.48 13.87 33.98
C ALA A 148 -15.94 13.38 33.91
N LEU A 149 -16.51 13.33 32.69
CA LEU A 149 -17.85 12.83 32.38
C LEU A 149 -17.89 11.30 32.19
N CYS A 150 -16.74 10.64 31.98
CA CYS A 150 -16.62 9.20 31.70
C CYS A 150 -16.98 8.32 32.92
N LYS A 151 -18.26 8.33 33.29
CA LYS A 151 -18.85 7.60 34.42
C LYS A 151 -20.23 7.10 33.99
N LEU A 152 -20.63 5.92 34.46
CA LEU A 152 -21.94 5.33 34.12
C LEU A 152 -23.12 6.26 34.41
N LYS A 153 -23.08 6.99 35.53
CA LYS A 153 -24.12 7.94 35.93
C LYS A 153 -24.27 9.16 35.00
N THR A 154 -23.26 9.45 34.19
CA THR A 154 -23.20 10.60 33.26
C THR A 154 -22.94 10.12 31.84
N ILE A 155 -23.36 8.90 31.51
CA ILE A 155 -23.12 8.30 30.20
C ILE A 155 -23.71 9.14 29.07
N VAL A 156 -24.92 9.68 29.25
CA VAL A 156 -25.57 10.56 28.26
C VAL A 156 -24.71 11.78 27.98
N ASN A 157 -24.31 12.52 29.03
CA ASN A 157 -23.44 13.69 28.88
C ASN A 157 -22.10 13.28 28.26
N PHE A 158 -21.50 12.18 28.70
CA PHE A 158 -20.23 11.73 28.14
C PHE A 158 -20.31 11.46 26.64
N LEU A 159 -21.31 10.69 26.20
CA LEU A 159 -21.47 10.36 24.78
C LEU A 159 -21.83 11.59 23.95
N ALA A 160 -22.73 12.45 24.42
CA ALA A 160 -23.13 13.68 23.71
C ALA A 160 -21.96 14.64 23.52
N HIS A 161 -21.24 14.97 24.60
CA HIS A 161 -20.11 15.90 24.54
C HIS A 161 -18.93 15.32 23.75
N THR A 162 -18.67 14.02 23.89
CA THR A 162 -17.64 13.34 23.10
C THR A 162 -18.01 13.31 21.61
N PHE A 163 -19.29 13.10 21.28
CA PHE A 163 -19.79 13.14 19.90
C PHE A 163 -19.62 14.52 19.25
N LEU A 164 -20.07 15.58 19.93
CA LEU A 164 -19.95 16.95 19.42
C LEU A 164 -18.49 17.30 19.18
N TYR A 165 -17.61 16.95 20.13
CA TYR A 165 -16.18 17.16 20.00
C TYR A 165 -15.58 16.35 18.83
N ALA A 166 -15.94 15.06 18.71
CA ALA A 166 -15.47 14.15 17.67
C ALA A 166 -15.89 14.59 16.26
N CYS A 167 -17.09 15.16 16.09
CA CYS A 167 -17.54 15.73 14.82
C CYS A 167 -16.72 16.95 14.38
N CYS A 168 -16.12 17.67 15.33
CA CYS A 168 -15.27 18.84 15.06
C CYS A 168 -13.80 18.46 14.83
N GLN A 169 -13.41 17.21 15.08
CA GLN A 169 -12.06 16.75 14.77
C GLN A 169 -11.98 16.39 13.29
N THR A 170 -10.92 16.83 12.64
CA THR A 170 -10.56 16.30 11.32
C THR A 170 -10.20 14.83 11.47
N ASN A 171 -10.51 13.99 10.49
CA ASN A 171 -9.83 12.69 10.45
C ASN A 171 -8.32 12.97 10.47
N LYS A 172 -7.55 12.23 11.27
CA LYS A 172 -6.11 12.18 11.06
C LYS A 172 -5.99 11.67 9.66
N SER A 173 -5.47 12.54 8.80
CA SER A 173 -5.00 12.17 7.50
C SER A 173 -4.35 10.79 7.60
N ARG A 174 -4.92 9.81 6.89
CA ARG A 174 -4.10 8.70 6.38
C ARG A 174 -3.12 9.18 5.32
N ILE A 175 -3.04 10.50 5.07
CA ILE A 175 -1.75 11.15 4.83
C ILE A 175 -0.96 11.02 6.12
N VAL A 176 -0.51 9.79 6.33
CA VAL A 176 0.73 9.52 7.04
C VAL A 176 1.72 10.40 6.28
N ASP A 177 2.44 11.29 6.97
CA ASP A 177 3.83 11.52 6.56
C ASP A 177 4.38 10.11 6.51
N LEU A 178 4.37 9.49 5.32
CA LEU A 178 4.87 8.13 5.12
C LEU A 178 6.18 8.15 5.89
N SER A 179 6.28 7.36 6.97
CA SER A 179 7.57 7.26 7.62
C SER A 179 8.54 6.91 6.49
N THR A 180 9.72 7.50 6.49
CA THR A 180 10.69 7.30 5.40
C THR A 180 10.84 5.80 5.07
N ASP A 181 10.69 4.96 6.10
CA ASP A 181 10.68 3.49 6.07
C ASP A 181 9.47 2.86 5.36
N ASP A 182 8.25 3.42 5.48
CA ASP A 182 7.06 2.92 4.77
C ASP A 182 7.13 3.23 3.29
N GLY A 183 7.68 4.40 2.92
CA GLY A 183 7.88 4.77 1.52
C GLY A 183 8.75 3.74 0.78
N TRP A 184 9.84 3.29 1.41
CA TRP A 184 10.70 2.24 0.88
C TRP A 184 9.95 0.91 0.71
N LEU A 185 9.23 0.44 1.73
CA LEU A 185 8.43 -0.81 1.65
C LEU A 185 7.33 -0.73 0.57
N ILE A 186 6.66 0.41 0.43
CA ILE A 186 5.64 0.63 -0.58
C ILE A 186 6.26 0.59 -1.98
N ASN A 187 7.43 1.21 -2.15
CA ASN A 187 8.16 1.20 -3.41
C ASN A 187 8.61 -0.21 -3.79
N LYS A 188 9.21 -0.96 -2.87
CA LYS A 188 9.63 -2.36 -3.10
C LYS A 188 8.45 -3.29 -3.43
N ALA A 189 7.27 -2.98 -2.92
CA ALA A 189 6.05 -3.74 -3.18
C ALA A 189 5.31 -3.28 -4.46
N ASP A 190 5.84 -2.33 -5.23
CA ASP A 190 5.16 -1.68 -6.36
C ASP A 190 3.77 -1.12 -5.99
N ASN A 191 3.62 -0.64 -4.75
CA ASN A 191 2.34 -0.21 -4.18
C ASN A 191 1.24 -1.28 -4.21
N ILE A 192 1.57 -2.57 -4.34
CA ILE A 192 0.63 -3.68 -4.33
C ILE A 192 0.93 -4.59 -3.14
N CYS A 193 -0.10 -5.07 -2.45
CA CYS A 193 0.08 -6.00 -1.34
C CYS A 193 0.87 -7.25 -1.78
N PRO A 194 2.03 -7.54 -1.18
CA PRO A 194 2.92 -8.58 -1.68
C PRO A 194 2.39 -10.00 -1.44
N MET A 195 1.51 -10.16 -0.43
CA MET A 195 0.87 -11.44 -0.12
C MET A 195 -0.25 -11.81 -1.10
N CYS A 196 -1.20 -10.89 -1.36
CA CYS A 196 -2.35 -11.21 -2.22
C CYS A 196 -2.18 -10.77 -3.68
N ARG A 197 -1.21 -9.89 -3.95
CA ARG A 197 -0.93 -9.27 -5.27
C ARG A 197 -2.13 -8.58 -5.93
N LYS A 198 -3.13 -8.16 -5.14
CA LYS A 198 -4.42 -7.65 -5.65
C LYS A 198 -4.77 -6.24 -5.20
N LYS A 199 -4.49 -5.90 -3.94
CA LYS A 199 -4.92 -4.63 -3.34
C LYS A 199 -3.76 -3.64 -3.28
N PRO A 200 -3.98 -2.36 -3.61
CA PRO A 200 -2.93 -1.37 -3.46
C PRO A 200 -2.61 -1.12 -1.97
N LEU A 201 -1.36 -0.78 -1.67
CA LEU A 201 -0.96 -0.37 -0.32
C LEU A 201 -1.35 1.08 -0.05
N THR A 202 -1.37 1.94 -1.08
CA THR A 202 -1.80 3.33 -0.99
C THR A 202 -2.67 3.74 -2.17
N ILE A 203 -3.54 4.72 -1.96
CA ILE A 203 -4.35 5.34 -3.03
C ILE A 203 -4.18 6.85 -2.96
N THR A 204 -3.94 7.47 -4.11
CA THR A 204 -3.89 8.92 -4.24
C THR A 204 -5.30 9.47 -4.43
N ASN A 205 -5.72 10.40 -3.58
CA ASN A 205 -6.94 11.14 -3.78
C ASN A 205 -6.75 12.21 -4.85
N GLY A 206 -7.82 12.57 -5.57
CA GLY A 206 -7.82 13.61 -6.62
C GLY A 206 -7.46 15.04 -6.17
N VAL A 207 -7.05 15.21 -4.91
CA VAL A 207 -6.56 16.48 -4.32
C VAL A 207 -5.08 16.37 -3.91
N GLY A 208 -4.38 15.29 -4.32
CA GLY A 208 -2.93 15.11 -4.09
C GLY A 208 -2.54 14.48 -2.75
N GLY A 209 -3.51 14.08 -1.91
CA GLY A 209 -3.24 13.35 -0.66
C GLY A 209 -3.19 11.84 -0.86
N THR A 210 -2.17 11.18 -0.32
CA THR A 210 -2.03 9.70 -0.33
C THR A 210 -2.72 9.11 0.90
N ILE A 211 -3.59 8.12 0.72
CA ILE A 211 -4.26 7.35 1.77
C ILE A 211 -3.60 5.97 1.88
N SER A 212 -3.16 5.58 3.08
CA SER A 212 -2.73 4.21 3.36
C SER A 212 -3.90 3.19 3.41
N GLN A 213 -3.68 2.04 2.78
CA GLN A 213 -4.58 0.87 2.75
C GLN A 213 -3.91 -0.41 3.26
N TYR A 214 -2.77 -0.25 3.93
CA TYR A 214 -1.98 -1.33 4.49
C TYR A 214 -2.05 -1.38 6.01
N GLU A 215 -1.67 -2.53 6.57
CA GLU A 215 -1.37 -2.78 7.97
C GLU A 215 0.05 -3.34 8.03
N PRO A 216 0.93 -2.83 8.92
CA PRO A 216 2.25 -3.39 9.12
C PRO A 216 2.16 -4.71 9.90
N VAL A 217 2.95 -5.69 9.48
CA VAL A 217 3.15 -6.96 10.20
C VAL A 217 4.61 -7.00 10.66
N MET A 218 4.79 -7.17 11.97
CA MET A 218 6.09 -7.39 12.60
C MET A 218 6.21 -8.89 12.87
N LEU A 219 7.33 -9.50 12.47
CA LEU A 219 7.61 -10.91 12.70
C LEU A 219 9.12 -11.14 12.80
N PRO A 220 9.59 -12.16 13.53
CA PRO A 220 11.00 -12.56 13.55
C PRO A 220 11.54 -12.85 12.14
N THR A 221 12.78 -12.44 11.85
CA THR A 221 13.50 -12.74 10.60
C THR A 221 13.73 -14.24 10.44
N GLU A 222 13.86 -14.96 11.55
CA GLU A 222 13.97 -16.41 11.63
C GLU A 222 13.04 -16.97 12.70
N PRO A 223 12.57 -18.24 12.59
CA PRO A 223 11.70 -18.85 13.59
C PRO A 223 12.29 -18.77 15.01
N GLY A 224 11.60 -18.07 15.91
CA GLY A 224 12.03 -17.89 17.30
C GLY A 224 13.25 -16.98 17.50
N GLY A 225 13.67 -16.22 16.49
CA GLY A 225 14.75 -15.23 16.59
C GLY A 225 14.31 -13.93 17.26
N ASP A 226 15.31 -13.16 17.74
CA ASP A 226 15.10 -11.86 18.40
C ASP A 226 15.04 -10.68 17.41
N GLU A 227 15.54 -10.85 16.19
CA GLU A 227 15.54 -9.81 15.17
C GLU A 227 14.20 -9.80 14.42
N GLU A 228 13.53 -8.65 14.36
CA GLU A 228 12.22 -8.51 13.72
C GLU A 228 12.35 -7.88 12.33
N CYS A 229 11.61 -8.43 11.37
CA CYS A 229 11.34 -7.80 10.09
C CYS A 229 9.94 -7.20 10.02
N ARG A 230 9.78 -6.25 9.10
CA ARG A 230 8.57 -5.46 8.93
C ARG A 230 8.09 -5.52 7.49
N ILE A 231 6.84 -5.93 7.28
CA ILE A 231 6.22 -6.02 5.95
C ILE A 231 4.84 -5.36 5.95
N LEU A 232 4.54 -4.60 4.90
CA LEU A 232 3.23 -3.98 4.70
C LEU A 232 2.32 -4.88 3.88
N VAL A 233 1.14 -5.20 4.42
CA VAL A 233 0.12 -5.99 3.71
C VAL A 233 -1.22 -5.28 3.76
N CYS A 234 -2.16 -5.60 2.86
CA CYS A 234 -3.49 -5.01 2.94
C CYS A 234 -4.23 -5.45 4.22
N ALA A 235 -5.17 -4.63 4.70
CA ALA A 235 -5.94 -4.94 5.92
C ALA A 235 -6.68 -6.29 5.87
N GLY A 236 -6.99 -6.80 4.68
CA GLY A 236 -7.59 -8.12 4.50
C GLY A 236 -6.61 -9.27 4.78
N CYS A 237 -5.37 -9.14 4.30
CA CYS A 237 -4.30 -10.11 4.55
C CYS A 237 -3.88 -10.11 6.02
N ALA A 238 -3.72 -8.93 6.64
CA ALA A 238 -3.36 -8.81 8.06
C ALA A 238 -4.36 -9.52 8.99
N LYS A 239 -5.65 -9.55 8.61
CA LYS A 239 -6.72 -10.19 9.37
C LYS A 239 -7.01 -11.63 8.93
N SER A 240 -6.28 -12.14 7.94
CA SER A 240 -6.46 -13.50 7.45
C SER A 240 -5.97 -14.52 8.48
N LYS A 241 -6.55 -15.72 8.48
CA LYS A 241 -6.13 -16.81 9.38
C LYS A 241 -4.66 -17.18 9.21
N ASP A 242 -4.09 -16.93 8.02
CA ASP A 242 -2.69 -17.23 7.71
C ASP A 242 -1.71 -16.35 8.51
N LEU A 243 -2.16 -15.19 9.02
CA LEU A 243 -1.33 -14.27 9.81
C LEU A 243 -1.78 -14.11 11.26
N GLN A 244 -2.90 -14.69 11.65
CA GLN A 244 -3.39 -14.60 13.02
C GLN A 244 -2.70 -15.66 13.90
N PRO A 245 -2.39 -15.36 15.17
CA PRO A 245 -1.80 -16.32 16.10
C PRO A 245 -2.60 -17.61 16.20
N LEU A 246 -1.90 -18.75 16.18
CA LEU A 246 -2.47 -20.07 16.40
C LEU A 246 -2.59 -20.35 17.92
N LEU A 247 -3.43 -21.32 18.28
CA LEU A 247 -3.69 -21.67 19.69
C LEU A 247 -2.57 -22.51 20.33
N ASP A 248 -1.66 -23.05 19.52
CA ASP A 248 -0.64 -24.03 19.92
C ASP A 248 0.79 -23.47 19.96
N ASP A 249 0.92 -22.14 20.16
CA ASP A 249 2.19 -21.38 20.15
C ASP A 249 3.04 -21.55 18.87
N SER A 250 2.49 -22.20 17.84
CA SER A 250 3.16 -22.34 16.55
C SER A 250 3.05 -21.05 15.72
N GLU A 251 4.04 -20.82 14.85
CA GLU A 251 4.04 -19.66 13.97
C GLU A 251 2.88 -19.74 12.95
N PRO A 252 2.20 -18.61 12.67
CA PRO A 252 1.20 -18.55 11.61
C PRO A 252 1.76 -18.99 10.26
N THR A 253 0.98 -19.75 9.49
CA THR A 253 1.40 -20.37 8.23
C THR A 253 1.87 -19.37 7.17
N GLY A 254 1.39 -18.13 7.21
CA GLY A 254 1.76 -17.06 6.30
C GLY A 254 3.10 -16.39 6.61
N TRP A 255 3.71 -16.65 7.78
CA TRP A 255 4.97 -15.99 8.18
C TRP A 255 6.15 -16.35 7.29
N GLU A 256 6.25 -17.60 6.83
CA GLU A 256 7.34 -17.99 5.92
C GLU A 256 7.27 -17.24 4.59
N CYS A 257 6.06 -17.01 4.08
CA CYS A 257 5.86 -16.19 2.89
C CYS A 257 6.31 -14.74 3.13
N LEU A 258 6.00 -14.16 4.29
CA LEU A 258 6.46 -12.81 4.64
C LEU A 258 7.98 -12.72 4.79
N ARG A 259 8.62 -13.73 5.39
CA ARG A 259 10.09 -13.82 5.47
C ARG A 259 10.72 -13.90 4.07
N SER A 260 10.15 -14.69 3.16
CA SER A 260 10.62 -14.74 1.76
C SER A 260 10.52 -13.35 1.09
N ILE A 261 9.37 -12.68 1.22
CA ILE A 261 9.17 -11.32 0.67
C ILE A 261 10.18 -10.33 1.26
N HIS A 262 10.45 -10.42 2.56
CA HIS A 262 11.43 -9.54 3.21
C HIS A 262 12.84 -9.75 2.66
N ARG A 263 13.26 -11.01 2.46
CA ARG A 263 14.53 -11.35 1.81
C ARG A 263 14.62 -10.76 0.41
N ASP A 264 13.55 -10.85 -0.37
CA ASP A 264 13.49 -10.26 -1.72
C ASP A 264 13.68 -8.73 -1.68
N TYR A 265 13.09 -8.04 -0.70
CA TYR A 265 13.24 -6.59 -0.55
C TYR A 265 14.67 -6.18 -0.19
N LEU A 266 15.29 -6.89 0.77
CA LEU A 266 16.67 -6.64 1.16
C LEU A 266 17.64 -6.92 0.00
N MET A 267 17.37 -7.96 -0.79
CA MET A 267 18.11 -8.25 -2.00
C MET A 267 17.98 -7.07 -2.99
N LEU A 268 16.76 -6.63 -3.30
CA LEU A 268 16.52 -5.47 -4.18
C LEU A 268 17.16 -4.18 -3.68
N GLU A 269 17.28 -3.97 -2.38
CA GLU A 269 17.96 -2.81 -1.80
C GLU A 269 19.49 -2.93 -1.89
N ARG A 270 20.06 -4.10 -1.62
CA ARG A 270 21.50 -4.36 -1.83
C ARG A 270 21.88 -4.12 -3.29
N VAL A 271 21.03 -4.59 -4.20
CA VAL A 271 21.08 -4.25 -5.62
C VAL A 271 21.08 -2.72 -5.76
N GLU A 272 20.01 -2.00 -5.43
CA GLU A 272 19.94 -0.54 -5.65
C GLU A 272 21.10 0.28 -5.02
N ALA A 273 21.56 -0.11 -3.83
CA ALA A 273 22.68 0.52 -3.15
C ALA A 273 24.01 0.35 -3.90
N ALA A 274 24.24 -0.83 -4.47
CA ALA A 274 25.40 -1.08 -5.36
C ALA A 274 25.35 -0.22 -6.65
N PHE A 275 24.18 0.32 -7.02
CA PHE A 275 23.95 0.97 -8.33
C PHE A 275 23.75 2.49 -8.31
N SER A 276 23.90 3.19 -7.18
CA SER A 276 23.71 4.66 -7.13
C SER A 276 24.87 5.47 -7.75
N PHE A 277 24.96 5.54 -9.10
CA PHE A 277 25.88 6.47 -9.78
C PHE A 277 25.29 7.07 -11.08
N SER A 278 25.20 8.41 -11.10
CA SER A 278 24.44 9.26 -12.05
C SER A 278 24.93 9.31 -13.51
N ASN A 279 26.06 8.68 -13.85
CA ASN A 279 26.60 8.73 -15.23
C ASN A 279 26.24 7.52 -16.08
N LEU A 280 25.80 6.41 -15.48
CA LEU A 280 25.56 5.16 -16.20
C LEU A 280 24.15 5.07 -16.82
N GLN A 281 23.16 5.70 -16.17
CA GLN A 281 21.76 5.68 -16.62
C GLN A 281 21.59 6.27 -18.03
N ALA A 282 22.35 7.31 -18.36
CA ALA A 282 22.26 7.95 -19.66
C ALA A 282 22.70 7.03 -20.82
N GLU A 283 23.80 6.29 -20.64
CA GLU A 283 24.37 5.44 -21.70
C GLU A 283 23.53 4.18 -21.94
N ILE A 284 22.98 3.57 -20.88
CA ILE A 284 22.08 2.42 -21.01
C ILE A 284 20.77 2.86 -21.67
N ARG A 285 20.26 4.05 -21.33
CA ARG A 285 19.09 4.62 -21.97
C ARG A 285 19.31 4.79 -23.48
N ASP A 286 20.45 5.33 -23.90
CA ASP A 286 20.72 5.57 -25.33
C ASP A 286 20.82 4.23 -26.12
N VAL A 287 21.47 3.19 -25.56
CA VAL A 287 21.52 1.86 -26.20
C VAL A 287 20.15 1.17 -26.18
N ALA A 288 19.39 1.32 -25.09
CA ALA A 288 18.05 0.76 -24.98
C ALA A 288 17.08 1.45 -25.96
N GLU A 289 17.22 2.77 -26.17
CA GLU A 289 16.46 3.55 -27.14
C GLU A 289 16.73 3.08 -28.57
N ALA A 290 17.99 2.79 -28.93
CA ALA A 290 18.36 2.20 -30.22
C ALA A 290 17.76 0.79 -30.45
N LEU A 291 17.31 0.13 -29.39
CA LEU A 291 16.68 -1.20 -29.42
C LEU A 291 15.16 -1.17 -29.18
N VAL A 292 14.55 0.01 -29.00
CA VAL A 292 13.08 0.15 -28.85
C VAL A 292 12.36 -0.36 -30.09
N GLU A 293 12.86 0.03 -31.27
CA GLU A 293 12.45 -0.56 -32.53
C GLU A 293 13.44 -1.63 -32.94
N ARG A 294 12.94 -2.78 -33.42
CA ARG A 294 13.82 -3.87 -33.88
C ARG A 294 14.68 -3.35 -35.06
N PRO A 295 16.02 -3.41 -34.98
CA PRO A 295 16.89 -3.06 -36.10
C PRO A 295 16.58 -3.91 -37.34
N SER A 296 16.72 -3.34 -38.54
CA SER A 296 16.51 -4.08 -39.78
C SER A 296 17.52 -5.23 -39.93
N ASP A 297 17.12 -6.30 -40.64
CA ASP A 297 18.01 -7.45 -40.86
C ASP A 297 19.31 -7.05 -41.58
N ASP A 298 19.27 -6.00 -42.41
CA ASP A 298 20.46 -5.42 -43.06
C ASP A 298 21.44 -4.80 -42.05
N LEU A 299 20.95 -4.10 -41.01
CA LEU A 299 21.79 -3.54 -39.95
C LEU A 299 22.37 -4.65 -39.04
N LEU A 300 21.59 -5.68 -38.75
CA LEU A 300 22.04 -6.82 -37.94
C LEU A 300 23.11 -7.66 -38.66
N THR A 301 23.05 -7.73 -39.99
CA THR A 301 24.02 -8.49 -40.81
C THR A 301 25.27 -7.71 -41.16
N GLN A 302 25.20 -6.37 -41.29
CA GLN A 302 26.37 -5.52 -41.54
C GLN A 302 27.43 -5.63 -40.43
N SER A 303 27.01 -5.75 -39.18
CA SER A 303 27.90 -5.81 -38.02
C SER A 303 28.46 -7.22 -37.73
N ARG A 304 27.95 -8.27 -38.38
CA ARG A 304 28.28 -9.68 -38.06
C ARG A 304 29.44 -10.22 -38.92
N PRO A 305 30.56 -10.67 -38.33
CA PRO A 305 31.61 -11.39 -39.06
C PRO A 305 31.11 -12.72 -39.62
N VAL A 306 31.52 -13.04 -40.85
CA VAL A 306 31.11 -14.25 -41.60
C VAL A 306 31.41 -15.56 -40.86
N ASN A 307 32.40 -15.57 -39.97
CA ASN A 307 32.82 -16.75 -39.21
C ASN A 307 32.52 -16.65 -37.70
N TRP A 308 31.54 -15.85 -37.29
CA TRP A 308 31.14 -15.79 -35.88
C TRP A 308 30.37 -17.04 -35.46
N GLN A 309 30.87 -17.71 -34.41
CA GLN A 309 30.14 -18.71 -33.66
C GLN A 309 29.92 -18.17 -32.24
N PRO A 310 28.68 -18.18 -31.71
CA PRO A 310 28.38 -17.81 -30.33
C PRO A 310 28.92 -18.89 -29.38
N LEU A 311 30.23 -18.94 -29.26
CA LEU A 311 30.93 -19.79 -28.32
C LEU A 311 30.69 -19.16 -26.94
N LYS A 312 29.85 -19.78 -26.09
CA LYS A 312 29.90 -19.79 -24.61
C LYS A 312 28.55 -19.72 -23.89
N VAL A 313 27.44 -19.20 -24.43
CA VAL A 313 26.17 -19.16 -23.66
C VAL A 313 25.67 -20.56 -23.26
N SER A 314 25.82 -21.56 -24.14
CA SER A 314 25.37 -22.94 -23.88
C SER A 314 26.16 -23.68 -22.81
N ALA A 315 27.38 -23.24 -22.50
CA ALA A 315 28.26 -23.85 -21.49
C ALA A 315 28.19 -23.13 -20.12
N LYS A 316 27.34 -22.11 -20.02
CA LYS A 316 27.20 -21.21 -18.86
C LYS A 316 25.90 -21.44 -18.07
N ILE A 317 24.89 -22.01 -18.72
CA ILE A 317 23.56 -22.20 -18.14
C ILE A 317 23.34 -23.70 -17.94
N ARG A 318 22.93 -24.10 -16.74
CA ARG A 318 22.63 -25.49 -16.36
C ARG A 318 21.55 -26.07 -17.27
N ASP A 319 21.66 -27.35 -17.59
CA ASP A 319 20.76 -28.03 -18.53
C ASP A 319 19.28 -28.00 -18.10
N GLU A 320 19.01 -27.93 -16.80
CA GLU A 320 17.66 -27.78 -16.24
C GLU A 320 16.98 -26.46 -16.65
N HIS A 321 17.76 -25.43 -16.99
CA HIS A 321 17.28 -24.14 -17.48
C HIS A 321 17.36 -24.01 -19.02
N PHE A 322 17.07 -25.09 -19.75
CA PHE A 322 17.20 -25.14 -21.22
C PHE A 322 16.43 -24.03 -21.96
N VAL A 323 15.26 -23.61 -21.47
CA VAL A 323 14.47 -22.51 -22.09
C VAL A 323 15.22 -21.18 -22.01
N LEU A 324 15.77 -20.87 -20.83
CA LEU A 324 16.58 -19.67 -20.61
C LEU A 324 17.83 -19.69 -21.49
N ARG A 325 18.50 -20.85 -21.57
CA ARG A 325 19.66 -21.06 -22.43
C ARG A 325 19.35 -20.76 -23.89
N ASP A 326 18.27 -21.32 -24.43
CA ASP A 326 17.89 -21.13 -25.83
C ASP A 326 17.52 -19.67 -26.11
N GLN A 327 16.84 -19.00 -25.16
CA GLN A 327 16.49 -17.59 -25.25
C GLN A 327 17.74 -16.71 -25.29
N ILE A 328 18.65 -16.85 -24.32
CA ILE A 328 19.87 -16.05 -24.25
C ILE A 328 20.75 -16.30 -25.47
N ALA A 329 20.89 -17.57 -25.90
CA ALA A 329 21.69 -17.92 -27.06
C ALA A 329 21.16 -17.25 -28.33
N LYS A 330 19.83 -17.27 -28.53
CA LYS A 330 19.19 -16.63 -29.68
C LYS A 330 19.36 -15.11 -29.65
N LEU A 331 19.15 -14.47 -28.50
CA LEU A 331 19.27 -13.02 -28.35
C LEU A 331 20.73 -12.57 -28.55
N ALA A 332 21.69 -13.26 -27.93
CA ALA A 332 23.10 -13.00 -28.11
C ALA A 332 23.52 -13.20 -29.58
N ASP A 333 23.18 -14.33 -30.22
CA ASP A 333 23.56 -14.56 -31.62
C ASP A 333 23.00 -13.49 -32.58
N THR A 334 21.76 -13.04 -32.33
CA THR A 334 21.06 -12.10 -33.20
C THR A 334 21.58 -10.67 -33.04
N TYR A 335 21.80 -10.21 -31.81
CA TYR A 335 22.00 -8.78 -31.52
C TYR A 335 23.40 -8.42 -31.04
N TYR A 336 24.28 -9.39 -30.78
CA TYR A 336 25.55 -9.12 -30.10
C TYR A 336 26.41 -8.04 -30.76
N PHE A 337 26.63 -8.12 -32.07
CA PHE A 337 27.46 -7.13 -32.77
C PHE A 337 26.78 -5.78 -32.89
N TYR A 338 25.46 -5.75 -33.05
CA TYR A 338 24.71 -4.51 -33.08
C TYR A 338 24.83 -3.77 -31.74
N VAL A 339 24.58 -4.47 -30.63
CA VAL A 339 24.73 -3.91 -29.27
C VAL A 339 26.17 -3.44 -29.03
N LYS A 340 27.16 -4.23 -29.44
CA LYS A 340 28.57 -3.87 -29.36
C LYS A 340 28.86 -2.56 -30.11
N ASP A 341 28.35 -2.42 -31.34
CA ASP A 341 28.54 -1.23 -32.15
C ASP A 341 27.84 -0.01 -31.54
N GLN A 342 26.64 -0.17 -30.98
CA GLN A 342 25.95 0.90 -30.24
C GLN A 342 26.80 1.38 -29.06
N PHE A 343 27.38 0.47 -28.28
CA PHE A 343 28.32 0.85 -27.22
C PHE A 343 29.57 1.54 -27.78
N SER A 344 30.14 1.06 -28.88
CA SER A 344 31.31 1.69 -29.51
C SER A 344 31.02 3.08 -30.11
N LEU A 345 29.80 3.36 -30.59
CA LEU A 345 29.39 4.70 -31.02
C LEU A 345 29.34 5.70 -29.86
N LEU A 346 28.98 5.24 -28.67
CA LEU A 346 29.04 6.05 -27.45
C LEU A 346 30.50 6.27 -26.96
N GLU A 347 31.45 5.44 -27.43
CA GLU A 347 32.88 5.50 -27.09
C GLU A 347 33.72 6.52 -27.87
N ASP A 348 33.19 7.24 -28.86
CA ASP A 348 33.90 8.35 -29.52
C ASP A 348 34.22 9.53 -28.55
N SER A 349 33.72 9.43 -27.31
CA SER A 349 34.07 10.28 -26.16
C SER A 349 35.11 9.69 -25.17
N GLY A 350 35.63 8.47 -25.40
CA GLY A 350 36.77 7.88 -24.68
C GLY A 350 36.61 6.40 -24.24
N LYS A 351 37.54 5.53 -24.67
CA LYS A 351 37.69 4.07 -24.41
C LYS A 351 37.61 3.55 -22.96
N ARG A 352 37.41 4.41 -21.95
CA ARG A 352 37.34 3.98 -20.53
C ARG A 352 35.93 3.58 -20.10
N LYS A 353 34.90 3.89 -20.90
CA LYS A 353 33.49 3.82 -20.49
C LYS A 353 32.85 2.43 -20.67
N PHE A 354 32.99 1.78 -21.82
CA PHE A 354 32.46 0.42 -22.03
C PHE A 354 33.08 -0.60 -21.07
N LYS A 355 34.40 -0.52 -20.84
CA LYS A 355 35.08 -1.41 -19.88
C LYS A 355 34.58 -1.20 -18.45
N THR A 356 34.31 0.05 -18.07
CA THR A 356 33.74 0.37 -16.75
C THR A 356 32.32 -0.19 -16.62
N PHE A 357 31.55 -0.15 -17.70
CA PHE A 357 30.22 -0.74 -17.73
C PHE A 357 30.26 -2.27 -17.66
N GLN A 358 31.13 -2.91 -18.46
CA GLN A 358 31.36 -4.36 -18.44
C GLN A 358 31.72 -4.86 -17.04
N THR A 359 32.69 -4.23 -16.38
CA THR A 359 33.09 -4.57 -15.00
C THR A 359 31.92 -4.47 -14.03
N ARG A 360 31.01 -3.52 -14.22
CA ARG A 360 29.87 -3.32 -13.31
C ARG A 360 28.75 -4.32 -13.52
N VAL A 361 28.45 -4.70 -14.76
CA VAL A 361 27.49 -5.78 -15.04
C VAL A 361 28.02 -7.11 -14.49
N SER A 362 29.34 -7.35 -14.62
CA SER A 362 30.00 -8.47 -13.97
C SER A 362 29.86 -8.42 -12.44
N SER A 363 30.22 -7.32 -11.78
CA SER A 363 30.08 -7.20 -10.32
C SER A 363 28.65 -7.36 -9.83
N PHE A 364 27.67 -6.83 -10.57
CA PHE A 364 26.26 -7.03 -10.22
C PHE A 364 25.87 -8.49 -10.25
N TYR A 365 26.30 -9.17 -11.30
CA TYR A 365 26.03 -10.58 -11.44
C TYR A 365 26.70 -11.39 -10.32
N ASP A 366 27.96 -11.09 -9.99
CA ASP A 366 28.70 -11.75 -8.91
C ASP A 366 27.99 -11.58 -7.56
N GLU A 367 27.44 -10.39 -7.27
CA GLU A 367 26.64 -10.16 -6.06
C GLU A 367 25.33 -10.96 -6.05
N LEU A 368 24.69 -11.15 -7.21
CA LEU A 368 23.47 -11.95 -7.33
C LEU A 368 23.77 -13.45 -7.16
N SER A 369 24.88 -13.94 -7.72
CA SER A 369 25.29 -15.34 -7.58
C SER A 369 25.75 -15.69 -6.17
N ASP A 370 26.26 -14.73 -5.40
CA ASP A 370 26.51 -14.88 -3.96
C ASP A 370 25.20 -14.99 -3.14
N ALA A 371 24.11 -14.38 -3.62
CA ALA A 371 22.84 -14.32 -2.91
C ALA A 371 21.88 -15.48 -3.25
N THR A 372 21.94 -16.00 -4.48
CA THR A 372 21.10 -17.10 -4.97
C THR A 372 21.83 -17.90 -6.04
N ASP A 373 21.59 -19.20 -6.12
CA ASP A 373 22.14 -20.06 -7.17
C ASP A 373 21.21 -20.16 -8.39
N ASP A 374 19.96 -19.70 -8.31
CA ASP A 374 18.96 -19.79 -9.39
C ASP A 374 19.30 -18.87 -10.58
N GLN A 375 19.72 -19.48 -11.70
CA GLN A 375 20.17 -18.78 -12.89
C GLN A 375 19.05 -18.02 -13.61
N VAL A 376 17.78 -18.42 -13.42
CA VAL A 376 16.62 -17.70 -13.95
C VAL A 376 16.45 -16.40 -13.19
N VAL A 377 16.46 -16.47 -11.84
CA VAL A 377 16.35 -15.30 -10.98
C VAL A 377 17.48 -14.32 -11.26
N ILE A 378 18.72 -14.81 -11.35
CA ILE A 378 19.88 -13.94 -11.63
C ILE A 378 19.71 -13.22 -12.97
N PHE A 379 19.31 -13.92 -14.04
CA PHE A 379 19.12 -13.31 -15.35
C PHE A 379 17.96 -12.30 -15.38
N GLU A 380 16.81 -12.66 -14.80
CA GLU A 380 15.65 -11.78 -14.73
C GLU A 380 15.94 -10.50 -13.94
N GLN A 381 16.65 -10.62 -12.81
CA GLN A 381 17.07 -9.46 -12.02
C GLN A 381 18.11 -8.61 -12.75
N THR A 382 19.01 -9.23 -13.51
CA THR A 382 19.96 -8.54 -14.40
C THR A 382 19.23 -7.72 -15.47
N ALA A 383 18.26 -8.32 -16.16
CA ALA A 383 17.47 -7.65 -17.18
C ALA A 383 16.59 -6.54 -16.58
N ALA A 384 15.95 -6.79 -15.44
CA ALA A 384 15.14 -5.78 -14.75
C ALA A 384 15.97 -4.59 -14.29
N TRP A 385 17.22 -4.82 -13.84
CA TRP A 385 18.14 -3.74 -13.51
C TRP A 385 18.53 -2.91 -14.72
N ILE A 386 18.83 -3.54 -15.86
CA ILE A 386 19.12 -2.81 -17.11
C ILE A 386 17.91 -1.96 -17.51
N ALA A 387 16.70 -2.52 -17.41
CA ALA A 387 15.46 -1.80 -17.73
C ALA A 387 15.26 -0.57 -16.86
N ARG A 388 15.38 -0.72 -15.53
CA ARG A 388 15.31 0.41 -14.57
C ARG A 388 16.39 1.44 -14.85
N SER A 389 17.62 1.01 -15.13
CA SER A 389 18.74 1.91 -15.40
C SER A 389 18.57 2.71 -16.69
N ALA A 390 17.91 2.12 -17.69
CA ALA A 390 17.58 2.76 -18.96
C ALA A 390 16.28 3.59 -18.92
N GLU A 391 15.55 3.60 -17.80
CA GLU A 391 14.22 4.19 -17.68
C GLU A 391 13.20 3.61 -18.69
N VAL A 392 13.32 2.32 -19.00
CA VAL A 392 12.39 1.59 -19.88
C VAL A 392 11.55 0.59 -19.07
N SER A 393 10.48 0.06 -19.69
CA SER A 393 9.60 -0.92 -19.04
C SER A 393 10.39 -2.14 -18.52
N PRO A 394 10.07 -2.70 -17.34
CA PRO A 394 10.70 -3.91 -16.81
C PRO A 394 10.65 -5.12 -17.75
N ASN A 395 9.66 -5.18 -18.64
CA ASN A 395 9.50 -6.23 -19.67
C ASN A 395 10.12 -5.82 -21.02
N SER A 396 11.07 -4.88 -21.03
CA SER A 396 11.67 -4.38 -22.26
C SER A 396 12.51 -5.44 -22.96
N ASN A 397 12.20 -5.70 -24.22
CA ASN A 397 13.01 -6.55 -25.09
C ASN A 397 14.44 -6.01 -25.23
N ALA A 398 14.62 -4.68 -25.21
CA ALA A 398 15.94 -4.06 -25.25
C ALA A 398 16.78 -4.45 -24.02
N ALA A 399 16.17 -4.46 -22.83
CA ALA A 399 16.86 -4.84 -21.61
C ALA A 399 17.25 -6.32 -21.60
N LEU A 400 16.37 -7.20 -22.11
CA LEU A 400 16.68 -8.63 -22.30
C LEU A 400 17.83 -8.84 -23.29
N VAL A 401 17.85 -8.09 -24.39
CA VAL A 401 18.91 -8.14 -25.41
C VAL A 401 20.25 -7.69 -24.83
N ILE A 402 20.27 -6.59 -24.08
CA ILE A 402 21.49 -6.09 -23.43
C ILE A 402 21.96 -7.08 -22.36
N ALA A 403 21.06 -7.64 -21.55
CA ALA A 403 21.42 -8.67 -20.56
C ALA A 403 22.07 -9.89 -21.23
N ALA A 404 21.46 -10.41 -22.30
CA ALA A 404 21.99 -11.54 -23.07
C ALA A 404 23.36 -11.22 -23.70
N PHE A 405 23.55 -9.99 -24.18
CA PHE A 405 24.85 -9.51 -24.64
C PHE A 405 25.91 -9.63 -23.54
N PHE A 406 25.62 -9.19 -22.30
CA PHE A 406 26.60 -9.28 -21.21
C PHE A 406 26.84 -10.70 -20.72
N VAL A 407 25.83 -11.58 -20.71
CA VAL A 407 26.03 -13.01 -20.44
C VAL A 407 27.00 -13.64 -21.45
N GLN A 408 26.93 -13.24 -22.72
CA GLN A 408 27.86 -13.67 -23.76
C GLN A 408 29.26 -13.02 -23.64
N ASN A 409 29.34 -11.74 -23.24
CA ASN A 409 30.57 -10.93 -23.33
C ASN A 409 31.41 -10.90 -22.04
N CYS A 410 30.79 -11.07 -20.88
CA CYS A 410 31.46 -11.13 -19.59
C CYS A 410 31.68 -12.60 -19.19
N GLU A 411 32.71 -12.88 -18.39
CA GLU A 411 32.94 -14.15 -17.71
C GLU A 411 31.90 -14.36 -16.58
N VAL A 412 30.62 -14.15 -16.89
CA VAL A 412 29.48 -14.06 -15.95
C VAL A 412 29.14 -15.42 -15.34
N PHE A 413 29.30 -16.50 -16.07
CA PHE A 413 29.17 -17.83 -15.50
C PHE A 413 30.53 -18.48 -15.66
N ASP A 414 31.05 -19.03 -14.56
CA ASP A 414 32.14 -19.99 -14.63
C ASP A 414 31.74 -21.14 -15.57
N GLU A 415 32.69 -21.66 -16.35
CA GLU A 415 32.45 -22.84 -17.17
C GLU A 415 31.96 -23.97 -16.26
N ILE A 416 30.83 -24.60 -16.61
CA ILE A 416 30.37 -25.79 -15.90
C ILE A 416 31.50 -26.82 -15.97
N SER A 417 32.08 -27.14 -14.81
CA SER A 417 33.14 -28.15 -14.69
C SER A 417 32.62 -29.56 -14.87
#